data_AF-A0A2T2TRJ2-F1
#
_entry.id   AF-A0A2T2TRJ2-F1
#
_cell.length_a   1.000
_cell.length_b   1.000
_cell.length_c   1.000
_cell.angle_alpha   90.00
_cell.angle_beta   90.00
_cell.angle_gamma   90.00
#
_symmetry.space_group_name_H-M   'P 1'
#
loop_
_entity.id
_entity.type
_entity.pdbx_description
1 polymer ?
#
loop_
_entity_poly.entity_id
_entity_poly.type
_entity_poly.pdbx_seq_one_letter_code
_entity_poly.pdbx_strand_id
1 'polypeptide(L)' 'LHTVVPAGTWFGATVDADEGYGLAGCTTAPAFEFADFELADRKVLAETFPQHQGVIERLTR' A
#
# COMPACT_ATOMS: atom_id res chain seq x y z
N LEU A 1 -12.85 2.61 15.20
CA LEU A 1 -11.38 2.57 15.08
C LEU A 1 -11.03 3.11 13.69
N HIS A 2 -10.04 4.00 13.59
CA HIS A 2 -9.57 4.55 12.32
C HIS A 2 -8.03 4.58 12.34
N THR A 3 -7.41 4.61 11.17
CA THR A 3 -5.96 4.79 11.03
C THR A 3 -5.67 5.80 9.93
N VAL A 4 -4.53 6.49 10.04
CA VAL A 4 -4.07 7.46 9.04
C VAL A 4 -2.73 6.97 8.49
N VAL A 5 -2.65 6.84 7.18
CA VAL A 5 -1.38 6.63 6.48
C VAL A 5 -0.82 8.01 6.12
N PRO A 6 0.36 8.41 6.62
CA PRO A 6 0.94 9.70 6.29
C PRO A 6 1.24 9.83 4.79
N ALA A 7 1.08 11.04 4.24
CA ALA A 7 1.47 11.34 2.87
C ALA A 7 2.95 11.00 2.61
N GLY A 8 3.25 10.48 1.41
CA GLY A 8 4.60 10.03 1.03
C GLY A 8 5.00 8.66 1.58
N THR A 9 4.06 7.91 2.18
CA THR A 9 4.31 6.55 2.68
C THR A 9 3.80 5.51 1.70
N TRP A 10 4.66 4.56 1.31
CA TRP A 10 4.21 3.36 0.60
C TRP A 10 3.27 2.55 1.48
N PHE A 11 2.07 2.26 0.98
CA PHE A 11 1.11 1.41 1.69
C PHE A 11 0.39 0.45 0.74
N GLY A 12 -0.02 -0.67 1.31
CA GLY A 12 -0.87 -1.67 0.67
C GLY A 12 -1.64 -2.43 1.75
N ALA A 13 -2.74 -3.06 1.38
CA ALA A 13 -3.59 -3.79 2.31
C ALA A 13 -3.84 -5.21 1.80
N THR A 14 -3.94 -6.15 2.74
CA THR A 14 -4.39 -7.52 2.49
C THR A 14 -5.16 -8.00 3.72
N VAL A 15 -6.03 -8.98 3.54
CA VAL A 15 -6.71 -9.67 4.64
C VAL A 15 -5.71 -10.60 5.32
N ASP A 16 -5.71 -10.63 6.65
CA ASP A 16 -4.90 -11.54 7.46
C ASP A 16 -5.65 -12.85 7.72
N ALA A 17 -6.07 -13.49 6.63
CA ALA A 17 -6.75 -14.78 6.62
C ALA A 17 -6.54 -15.45 5.25
N ASP A 18 -6.47 -16.78 5.24
CA ASP A 18 -6.38 -17.57 4.00
C ASP A 18 -7.63 -17.39 3.13
N GLU A 19 -8.79 -17.22 3.78
CA GLU A 19 -10.08 -16.95 3.14
C GLU A 19 -10.82 -15.84 3.89
N GLY A 20 -11.42 -14.91 3.17
CA GLY A 20 -12.21 -13.82 3.75
C GLY A 20 -12.18 -12.53 2.93
N TYR A 21 -12.81 -11.49 3.47
CA TYR A 21 -12.80 -10.15 2.87
C TYR A 21 -12.60 -9.07 3.94
N GLY A 22 -11.99 -7.96 3.54
CA GLY A 22 -11.89 -6.74 4.33
C GLY A 22 -12.71 -5.63 3.67
N LEU A 23 -13.65 -5.03 4.40
CA LEU A 23 -14.41 -3.87 3.95
C LEU A 23 -13.93 -2.63 4.70
N ALA A 24 -13.49 -1.61 3.97
CA ALA A 24 -13.04 -0.35 4.53
C ALA A 24 -13.52 0.83 3.69
N GLY A 25 -13.73 1.98 4.34
CA GLY A 25 -13.83 3.27 3.68
C GLY A 25 -12.48 3.97 3.70
N CYS A 26 -12.08 4.55 2.56
CA CYS A 26 -10.85 5.34 2.44
C CYS A 26 -11.20 6.75 2.03
N THR A 27 -10.72 7.73 2.81
CA THR A 27 -10.85 9.16 2.50
C THR A 27 -9.45 9.75 2.44
N THR A 28 -9.17 10.53 1.39
CA THR A 28 -7.94 11.30 1.25
C THR A 28 -8.21 12.77 1.55
N ALA A 29 -7.20 13.47 2.10
CA ALA A 29 -7.22 14.92 2.24
C ALA A 29 -5.82 15.46 1.88
N PRO A 30 -5.68 16.25 0.79
CA PRO A 30 -6.70 16.71 -0.17
C PRO A 30 -7.42 15.60 -0.95
N ALA A 31 -8.40 15.99 -1.78
CA ALA A 31 -9.11 15.05 -2.64
C ALA A 31 -8.13 14.27 -3.53
N PHE A 32 -8.45 13.01 -3.81
CA PHE A 32 -7.63 12.14 -4.64
C PHE A 32 -7.53 12.70 -6.06
N GLU A 33 -6.31 12.82 -6.56
CA GLU A 33 -6.00 13.20 -7.94
C GLU A 33 -5.03 12.17 -8.54
N PHE A 34 -5.25 11.76 -9.79
CA PHE A 34 -4.36 10.80 -10.45
C PHE A 34 -2.93 11.34 -10.63
N ALA A 35 -2.77 12.66 -10.68
CA ALA A 35 -1.46 13.31 -10.75
C ALA A 35 -0.61 13.07 -9.49
N ASP A 36 -1.25 12.78 -8.35
CA ASP A 36 -0.63 12.54 -7.05
C ASP A 36 -0.56 11.04 -6.70
N PHE A 37 -1.01 10.16 -7.61
CA PHE A 37 -1.02 8.72 -7.42
C PHE A 37 0.17 8.04 -8.12
N GLU A 38 0.92 7.27 -7.34
CA GLU A 38 1.98 6.41 -7.84
C GLU A 38 1.67 4.95 -7.51
N LEU A 39 1.68 4.09 -8.55
CA LEU A 39 1.61 2.65 -8.35
C LEU A 39 3.03 2.09 -8.20
N ALA A 40 3.25 1.36 -7.10
CA ALA A 40 4.54 0.77 -6.79
C ALA A 40 5.05 -0.18 -7.89
N ASP A 41 6.30 0.02 -8.32
CA ASP A 41 7.06 -0.97 -9.10
C ASP A 41 7.81 -1.91 -8.16
N ARG A 42 7.55 -3.21 -8.26
CA ARG A 42 8.16 -4.23 -7.39
C ARG A 42 9.67 -4.18 -7.42
N LYS A 43 10.26 -4.08 -8.61
CA LYS A 43 11.71 -4.16 -8.79
C LYS A 43 12.37 -2.94 -8.16
N VAL A 44 11.85 -1.75 -8.44
CA VAL A 44 12.36 -0.50 -7.85
C VAL A 44 12.27 -0.54 -6.32
N LEU A 45 11.15 -0.99 -5.76
CA LEU A 45 11.02 -1.09 -4.30
C LEU A 45 11.94 -2.14 -3.69
N ALA A 46 12.09 -3.31 -4.33
CA ALA A 46 12.97 -4.37 -3.81
C ALA A 46 14.45 -3.95 -3.83
N GLU A 47 14.87 -3.18 -4.83
CA GLU A 47 16.21 -2.59 -4.90
C GLU A 47 16.41 -1.48 -3.87
N THR A 48 15.38 -0.64 -3.64
CA THR A 48 15.45 0.50 -2.71
C THR A 48 15.34 0.07 -1.24
N PHE A 49 14.54 -0.97 -0.97
CA PHE A 49 14.22 -1.46 0.37
C PHE A 49 14.44 -2.98 0.47
N PRO A 50 15.67 -3.48 0.30
CA PRO A 50 15.95 -4.92 0.28
C PRO A 50 15.57 -5.60 1.60
N GLN A 51 15.60 -4.89 2.73
CA GLN A 51 15.17 -5.41 4.03
C GLN A 51 13.65 -5.68 4.14
N HIS A 52 12.86 -5.20 3.18
CA HIS A 52 11.40 -5.33 3.15
C HIS A 52 10.90 -6.26 2.02
N GLN A 53 11.78 -7.07 1.45
CA GLN A 53 11.47 -7.94 0.30
C GLN A 53 10.19 -8.77 0.50
N GLY A 54 10.00 -9.40 1.66
CA GLY A 54 8.83 -10.25 1.90
C GLY A 54 7.48 -9.52 1.81
N VAL A 55 7.39 -8.29 2.33
CA VAL A 55 6.15 -7.49 2.23
C VAL A 55 5.97 -6.91 0.83
N ILE A 56 7.07 -6.51 0.17
CA ILE A 56 7.05 -6.01 -1.20
C ILE A 56 6.53 -7.12 -2.14
N GLU A 57 7.09 -8.32 -2.08
CA GLU A 57 6.66 -9.45 -2.89
C GLU A 57 5.19 -9.81 -2.66
N ARG A 58 4.74 -9.78 -1.40
CA ARG A 58 3.34 -10.06 -1.03
C ARG A 58 2.35 -9.07 -1.63
N LEU A 59 2.68 -7.77 -1.58
CA LEU A 59 1.74 -6.69 -1.90
C LEU A 59 1.87 -6.10 -3.32
N THR A 60 2.91 -6.47 -4.07
CA THR A 60 3.13 -5.99 -5.45
C THR A 60 3.01 -7.14 -6.47
N ARG A 61 3.14 -6.84 -7.77
CA ARG A 61 3.17 -7.84 -8.86
C ARG A 61 4.36 -7.62 -9.77
#